data_AF-A0A822AZZ3-F1
#
_entry.id   AF-A0A822AZZ3-F1
#
_cell.length_a   1.000
_cell.length_b   1.000
_cell.length_c   1.000
_cell.angle_alpha   90.00
_cell.angle_beta   90.00
_cell.angle_gamma   90.00
#
_symmetry.space_group_name_H-M   'P 1'
#
loop_
_entity.id
_entity.type
_entity.pdbx_description
1 polymer ?
#
loop_
_entity_poly.entity_id
_entity_poly.type
_entity_poly.pdbx_seq_one_letter_code
_entity_poly.pdbx_strand_id
1 'polypeptide(L)'
;IADEEQLLSIFVKKLFTNLQYSIVTDKLIERTVGCFSDLTHGYQSVRKLVKLDPIQYFINNHTQDLFPFLHPTSTMNHSHNSNLSLSSWSRLRTTFYSSVGRMLMYEFHYDDDDDERIEAFMTPFTNHCTRLVQIFKEFPDFSLLNPGQFSAMTQFNPKLASLDEIQSLIIGISRDLRGLCSSLVSKQAYTSFFDWLYPSYLPLFLKALYVFYDRKDVYNPLLKFFYELTSNRQERLIFDSTKPSAYLLFRETSNLLYIFQTKTLLHVNTTIPESDGDLFYKSKLKPIITSLKILQTCLM
;
A
#
# COMPACT_ATOMS: atom_id res chain seq x y z
N ILE A 1 -1.52 -3.95 37.47
CA ILE A 1 -1.20 -4.74 36.25
C ILE A 1 -2.50 -5.17 35.56
N ALA A 2 -3.39 -5.94 36.20
CA ALA A 2 -4.67 -6.35 35.58
C ALA A 2 -5.57 -5.17 35.15
N ASP A 3 -5.65 -4.12 35.97
CA ASP A 3 -6.44 -2.91 35.68
C ASP A 3 -5.89 -2.10 34.48
N GLU A 4 -4.57 -2.05 34.34
CA GLU A 4 -3.89 -1.35 33.23
C GLU A 4 -4.13 -2.06 31.89
N GLU A 5 -4.06 -3.39 31.88
CA GLU A 5 -4.30 -4.20 30.68
C GLU A 5 -5.77 -4.17 30.25
N GLN A 6 -6.70 -4.21 31.23
CA GLN A 6 -8.13 -4.02 30.97
C GLN A 6 -8.42 -2.62 30.40
N LEU A 7 -7.81 -1.58 30.96
CA LEU A 7 -7.96 -0.21 30.46
C LEU A 7 -7.41 -0.06 29.04
N LEU A 8 -6.25 -0.66 28.74
CA LEU A 8 -5.68 -0.69 27.39
C LEU A 8 -6.60 -1.45 26.41
N SER A 9 -7.18 -2.57 26.83
CA SER A 9 -8.15 -3.33 26.02
C SER A 9 -9.39 -2.51 25.70
N ILE A 10 -9.96 -1.79 26.67
CA ILE A 10 -11.10 -0.88 26.47
C ILE A 10 -10.72 0.24 25.49
N PHE A 11 -9.53 0.81 25.64
CA PHE A 11 -9.03 1.86 24.76
C PHE A 11 -8.91 1.39 23.30
N VAL A 12 -8.28 0.23 23.09
CA VAL A 12 -8.14 -0.38 21.75
C VAL A 12 -9.51 -0.70 21.14
N LYS A 13 -10.43 -1.29 21.92
CA LYS A 13 -11.81 -1.53 21.47
C LYS A 13 -12.46 -0.24 20.98
N LYS A 14 -12.30 0.86 21.72
CA LYS A 14 -12.84 2.16 21.32
C LYS A 14 -12.23 2.68 20.02
N LEU A 15 -10.92 2.53 19.83
CA LEU A 15 -10.28 2.89 18.55
C LEU A 15 -10.87 2.07 17.39
N PHE A 16 -11.02 0.76 17.56
CA PHE A 16 -11.57 -0.10 16.51
C PHE A 16 -13.03 0.21 16.20
N THR A 17 -13.85 0.44 17.24
CA THR A 17 -15.22 0.95 17.08
C THR A 17 -15.25 2.23 16.24
N ASN A 18 -14.35 3.19 16.49
CA ASN A 18 -14.31 4.42 15.70
C ASN A 18 -13.94 4.18 14.22
N LEU A 19 -13.16 3.13 13.92
CA LEU A 19 -12.78 2.78 12.55
C LEU A 19 -13.82 1.90 11.84
N GLN A 20 -14.67 1.19 12.60
CA GLN A 20 -15.71 0.29 12.10
C GLN A 20 -16.97 1.01 11.61
N TYR A 21 -17.36 2.10 12.28
CA TYR A 21 -18.64 2.76 11.98
C TYR A 21 -18.48 3.93 11.00
N SER A 22 -19.13 3.81 9.84
CA SER A 22 -19.12 4.81 8.75
C SER A 22 -19.80 6.15 9.07
N ILE A 23 -20.41 6.30 10.26
CA ILE A 23 -21.04 7.54 10.75
C ILE A 23 -19.97 8.52 11.27
N VAL A 24 -18.72 8.07 11.40
CA VAL A 24 -17.62 8.84 11.96
C VAL A 24 -17.04 9.84 10.95
N THR A 25 -16.78 11.07 11.39
CA THR A 25 -16.17 12.13 10.56
C THR A 25 -14.74 11.78 10.13
N ASP A 26 -14.33 12.22 8.94
CA ASP A 26 -12.97 12.01 8.41
C ASP A 26 -11.85 12.40 9.39
N LYS A 27 -12.05 13.52 10.13
CA LYS A 27 -11.10 14.01 11.13
C LYS A 27 -10.95 13.07 12.33
N LEU A 28 -12.02 12.38 12.72
CA LEU A 28 -11.96 11.39 13.79
C LEU A 28 -11.27 10.11 13.33
N ILE A 29 -11.45 9.69 12.07
CA ILE A 29 -10.69 8.57 11.48
C ILE A 29 -9.19 8.92 11.47
N GLU A 30 -8.82 10.11 10.97
CA GLU A 30 -7.43 10.58 10.98
C GLU A 30 -6.81 10.54 12.39
N ARG A 31 -7.50 11.09 13.39
CA ARG A 31 -7.04 11.07 14.79
C ARG A 31 -6.96 9.65 15.37
N THR A 32 -7.92 8.79 15.03
CA THR A 32 -7.96 7.41 15.51
C THR A 32 -6.82 6.59 14.94
N VAL A 33 -6.55 6.71 13.63
CA VAL A 33 -5.40 6.06 12.97
C VAL A 33 -4.08 6.61 13.51
N GLY A 34 -3.98 7.93 13.74
CA GLY A 34 -2.80 8.54 14.36
C GLY A 34 -2.54 8.00 15.76
N CYS A 35 -3.57 8.01 16.62
CA CYS A 35 -3.48 7.49 17.99
C CYS A 35 -3.12 6.00 18.02
N PHE A 36 -3.74 5.20 17.16
CA PHE A 36 -3.37 3.79 17.01
C PHE A 36 -1.90 3.63 16.58
N SER A 37 -1.41 4.47 15.67
CA SER A 37 -0.01 4.45 15.29
C SER A 37 0.92 4.77 16.45
N ASP A 38 0.61 5.82 17.22
CA ASP A 38 1.41 6.23 18.39
C ASP A 38 1.54 5.10 19.42
N LEU A 39 0.46 4.34 19.65
CA LEU A 39 0.49 3.15 20.53
C LEU A 39 1.47 2.07 20.06
N THR A 40 1.69 1.94 18.74
CA THR A 40 2.54 0.89 18.15
C THR A 40 4.02 1.26 18.03
N HIS A 41 4.43 2.47 18.43
CA HIS A 41 5.85 2.88 18.33
C HIS A 41 6.72 2.33 19.47
N GLY A 42 6.13 2.07 20.65
CA GLY A 42 6.87 1.59 21.81
C GLY A 42 7.02 0.07 21.84
N TYR A 43 8.25 -0.44 21.97
CA TYR A 43 8.54 -1.88 22.08
C TYR A 43 7.67 -2.58 23.15
N GLN A 44 7.63 -2.01 24.36
CA GLN A 44 6.83 -2.59 25.46
C GLN A 44 5.32 -2.46 25.23
N SER A 45 4.90 -1.38 24.58
CA SER A 45 3.49 -1.16 24.23
C SER A 45 3.02 -2.22 23.26
N VAL A 46 3.77 -2.49 22.17
CA VAL A 46 3.42 -3.51 21.18
C VAL A 46 3.34 -4.90 21.81
N ARG A 47 4.31 -5.27 22.66
CA ARG A 47 4.29 -6.58 23.36
C ARG A 47 3.07 -6.80 24.24
N LYS A 48 2.54 -5.72 24.84
CA LYS A 48 1.28 -5.78 25.60
C LYS A 48 0.08 -5.83 24.65
N LEU A 49 0.07 -4.99 23.62
CA LEU A 49 -1.02 -4.88 22.65
C LEU A 49 -1.32 -6.21 21.96
N VAL A 50 -0.30 -6.91 21.44
CA VAL A 50 -0.51 -8.17 20.72
C VAL A 50 -1.21 -9.24 21.56
N LYS A 51 -1.10 -9.20 22.90
CA LYS A 51 -1.77 -10.17 23.77
C LYS A 51 -3.26 -9.89 23.99
N LEU A 52 -3.75 -8.72 23.60
CA LEU A 52 -5.14 -8.33 23.86
C LEU A 52 -6.07 -8.97 22.82
N ASP A 53 -7.16 -9.57 23.27
CA ASP A 53 -8.19 -10.17 22.39
C ASP A 53 -8.65 -9.27 21.23
N PRO A 54 -8.87 -7.95 21.43
CA PRO A 54 -9.24 -7.07 20.32
C PRO A 54 -8.17 -7.01 19.23
N ILE A 55 -6.89 -7.01 19.60
CA ILE A 55 -5.76 -6.98 18.64
C ILE A 55 -5.66 -8.32 17.92
N GLN A 56 -5.82 -9.44 18.63
CA GLN A 56 -5.82 -10.78 18.01
C GLN A 56 -6.99 -10.93 17.03
N TYR A 57 -8.20 -10.52 17.42
CA TYR A 57 -9.34 -10.49 16.51
C TYR A 57 -9.05 -9.62 15.29
N PHE A 58 -8.45 -8.46 15.50
CA PHE A 58 -8.11 -7.51 14.46
C PHE A 58 -7.08 -8.04 13.46
N ILE A 59 -5.97 -8.64 13.91
CA ILE A 59 -4.92 -9.20 13.04
C ILE A 59 -5.54 -10.21 12.08
N ASN A 60 -6.52 -11.00 12.56
CA ASN A 60 -7.25 -11.97 11.75
C ASN A 60 -8.38 -11.37 10.89
N ASN A 61 -8.76 -10.10 11.09
CA ASN A 61 -9.91 -9.46 10.45
C ASN A 61 -9.63 -7.99 10.06
N HIS A 62 -8.60 -7.72 9.28
CA HIS A 62 -8.12 -6.36 8.97
C HIS A 62 -8.59 -5.82 7.60
N THR A 63 -9.72 -6.30 7.08
CA THR A 63 -10.25 -5.94 5.76
C THR A 63 -11.15 -4.70 5.80
N GLN A 64 -11.53 -4.22 4.62
CA GLN A 64 -12.52 -3.15 4.45
C GLN A 64 -13.91 -3.49 5.01
N ASP A 65 -14.22 -4.78 5.21
CA ASP A 65 -15.51 -5.21 5.78
C ASP A 65 -15.60 -4.84 7.25
N LEU A 66 -14.47 -4.92 7.96
CA LEU A 66 -14.36 -4.44 9.34
C LEU A 66 -14.01 -2.95 9.40
N PHE A 67 -13.28 -2.43 8.42
CA PHE A 67 -12.79 -1.04 8.42
C PHE A 67 -13.18 -0.30 7.13
N PRO A 68 -14.39 0.30 7.07
CA PRO A 68 -14.89 0.94 5.87
C PRO A 68 -13.98 2.02 5.27
N PHE A 69 -13.13 2.66 6.08
CA PHE A 69 -12.17 3.65 5.59
C PHE A 69 -11.12 3.07 4.63
N LEU A 70 -10.91 1.75 4.65
CA LEU A 70 -10.06 0.99 3.72
C LEU A 70 -10.75 0.70 2.38
N HIS A 71 -12.05 0.95 2.24
CA HIS A 71 -12.74 0.69 0.98
C HIS A 71 -12.20 1.62 -0.14
N PRO A 72 -11.93 1.12 -1.35
CA PRO A 72 -11.44 1.93 -2.47
C PRO A 72 -12.32 3.15 -2.78
N THR A 73 -13.64 3.02 -2.67
CA THR A 73 -14.60 4.12 -2.93
C THR A 73 -14.79 5.09 -1.75
N SER A 74 -14.29 4.77 -0.55
CA SER A 74 -14.24 5.74 0.58
C SER A 74 -13.34 6.93 0.26
N THR A 75 -12.53 6.79 -0.79
CA THR A 75 -11.71 7.86 -1.37
C THR A 75 -12.51 8.79 -2.29
N MET A 76 -13.70 8.37 -2.76
CA MET A 76 -14.57 9.12 -3.67
C MET A 76 -15.77 9.75 -2.97
N ASN A 77 -16.30 9.11 -1.94
CA ASN A 77 -17.47 9.58 -1.19
C ASN A 77 -17.05 10.26 0.11
N HIS A 78 -16.29 11.35 0.02
CA HIS A 78 -16.05 12.20 1.18
C HIS A 78 -17.35 12.91 1.58
N SER A 79 -17.64 12.97 2.88
CA SER A 79 -18.69 13.83 3.41
C SER A 79 -18.58 15.23 2.79
N HIS A 80 -19.69 15.83 2.35
CA HIS A 80 -19.71 17.18 1.77
C HIS A 80 -19.07 18.26 2.67
N ASN A 81 -18.77 17.95 3.94
CA ASN A 81 -18.11 18.81 4.91
C ASN A 81 -16.64 18.43 5.22
N SER A 82 -16.01 17.57 4.41
CA SER A 82 -14.63 17.14 4.57
C SER A 82 -13.64 18.04 3.83
N ASN A 83 -12.65 18.57 4.56
CA ASN A 83 -11.51 19.29 3.97
C ASN A 83 -10.32 18.37 3.64
N LEU A 84 -10.47 17.05 3.80
CA LEU A 84 -9.35 16.13 3.62
C LEU A 84 -9.18 15.76 2.14
N SER A 85 -7.98 16.03 1.58
CA SER A 85 -7.64 15.59 0.23
C SER A 85 -7.69 14.07 0.11
N LEU A 86 -8.13 13.56 -1.05
CA LEU A 86 -7.96 12.16 -1.50
C LEU A 86 -6.58 11.58 -1.14
N SER A 87 -5.54 12.37 -1.40
CA SER A 87 -4.17 11.98 -1.11
C SER A 87 -3.92 11.82 0.38
N SER A 88 -4.51 12.66 1.23
CA SER A 88 -4.36 12.62 2.69
C SER A 88 -5.13 11.45 3.27
N TRP A 89 -6.33 11.17 2.77
CA TRP A 89 -7.10 9.98 3.14
C TRP A 89 -6.33 8.68 2.85
N SER A 90 -5.81 8.54 1.62
CA SER A 90 -5.06 7.34 1.24
C SER A 90 -3.77 7.14 2.05
N ARG A 91 -3.21 8.19 2.68
CA ARG A 91 -2.06 8.06 3.59
C ARG A 91 -2.43 7.40 4.92
N LEU A 92 -3.69 7.52 5.38
CA LEU A 92 -4.17 6.86 6.59
C LEU A 92 -4.00 5.34 6.49
N ARG A 93 -4.25 4.78 5.31
CA ARG A 93 -4.02 3.36 5.01
C ARG A 93 -2.56 2.93 5.24
N THR A 94 -1.61 3.74 4.75
CA THR A 94 -0.18 3.49 4.97
C THR A 94 0.16 3.55 6.46
N THR A 95 -0.34 4.54 7.20
CA THR A 95 -0.11 4.65 8.64
C THR A 95 -0.72 3.48 9.40
N PHE A 96 -1.94 3.07 9.02
CA PHE A 96 -2.64 1.95 9.59
C PHE A 96 -1.83 0.66 9.41
N TYR A 97 -1.52 0.27 8.17
CA TYR A 97 -0.78 -0.96 7.90
C TYR A 97 0.67 -0.94 8.37
N SER A 98 1.29 0.23 8.52
CA SER A 98 2.58 0.34 9.23
C SER A 98 2.42 -0.03 10.70
N SER A 99 1.35 0.42 11.35
CA SER A 99 1.05 0.10 12.74
C SER A 99 0.76 -1.41 12.90
N VAL A 100 0.02 -2.00 11.95
CA VAL A 100 -0.18 -3.46 11.88
C VAL A 100 1.14 -4.20 11.73
N GLY A 101 1.96 -3.83 10.75
CA GLY A 101 3.24 -4.50 10.51
C GLY A 101 4.17 -4.46 11.71
N ARG A 102 4.15 -3.38 12.52
CA ARG A 102 4.92 -3.33 13.78
C ARG A 102 4.45 -4.36 14.78
N MET A 103 3.16 -4.68 14.83
CA MET A 103 2.62 -5.72 15.70
C MET A 103 2.95 -7.11 15.20
N LEU A 104 2.89 -7.34 13.88
CA LEU A 104 3.25 -8.64 13.28
C LEU A 104 4.69 -9.06 13.61
N MET A 105 5.60 -8.08 13.65
CA MET A 105 6.99 -8.30 14.07
C MET A 105 7.16 -8.88 15.48
N TYR A 106 6.12 -8.85 16.31
CA TYR A 106 6.08 -9.48 17.64
C TYR A 106 5.15 -10.68 17.71
N GLU A 107 4.12 -10.71 16.86
CA GLU A 107 3.17 -11.82 16.79
C GLU A 107 3.79 -13.06 16.15
N PHE A 108 4.69 -12.85 15.17
CA PHE A 108 5.32 -13.90 14.38
C PHE A 108 6.84 -13.89 14.56
N HIS A 109 7.41 -15.08 14.68
CA HIS A 109 8.83 -15.37 14.55
C HIS A 109 9.26 -15.51 13.08
N TYR A 110 8.28 -15.73 12.17
CA TYR A 110 8.50 -15.95 10.73
C TYR A 110 9.36 -17.19 10.46
N ASP A 111 9.07 -18.26 11.19
CA ASP A 111 9.52 -19.62 10.98
C ASP A 111 8.35 -20.51 10.53
N ASP A 112 8.63 -21.79 10.27
CA ASP A 112 7.67 -22.74 9.69
C ASP A 112 6.40 -22.94 10.57
N ASP A 113 6.48 -22.65 11.87
CA ASP A 113 5.35 -22.75 12.81
C ASP A 113 4.31 -21.62 12.59
N ASP A 114 4.71 -20.51 11.96
CA ASP A 114 3.86 -19.35 11.72
C ASP A 114 3.27 -19.28 10.30
N ASP A 115 3.71 -20.14 9.39
CA ASP A 115 3.41 -20.03 7.95
C ASP A 115 1.90 -19.96 7.65
N GLU A 116 1.09 -20.84 8.27
CA GLU A 116 -0.37 -20.83 8.08
C GLU A 116 -1.01 -19.53 8.59
N ARG A 117 -0.50 -18.98 9.71
CA ARG A 117 -1.03 -17.74 10.31
C ARG A 117 -0.64 -16.53 9.47
N ILE A 118 0.59 -16.52 8.93
CA ILE A 118 1.06 -15.50 8.01
C ILE A 118 0.27 -15.56 6.70
N GLU A 119 0.01 -16.74 6.16
CA GLU A 119 -0.83 -16.91 4.96
C GLU A 119 -2.25 -16.41 5.19
N ALA A 120 -2.86 -16.78 6.33
CA ALA A 120 -4.18 -16.28 6.72
C ALA A 120 -4.20 -14.74 6.84
N PHE A 121 -3.16 -14.15 7.45
CA PHE A 121 -3.00 -12.70 7.49
C PHE A 121 -2.84 -12.08 6.09
N MET A 122 -2.09 -12.71 5.19
CA MET A 122 -1.84 -12.18 3.84
C MET A 122 -3.02 -12.38 2.88
N THR A 123 -3.97 -13.27 3.21
CA THR A 123 -5.10 -13.66 2.35
C THR A 123 -5.91 -12.48 1.79
N PRO A 124 -6.27 -11.43 2.57
CA PRO A 124 -6.96 -10.27 2.02
C PRO A 124 -6.17 -9.55 0.92
N PHE A 125 -4.85 -9.43 1.08
CA PHE A 125 -3.98 -8.85 0.05
C PHE A 125 -3.86 -9.77 -1.16
N THR A 126 -3.75 -11.08 -0.94
CA THR A 126 -3.76 -12.11 -2.00
C THR A 126 -5.01 -11.98 -2.87
N ASN A 127 -6.19 -11.83 -2.25
CA ASN A 127 -7.46 -11.67 -2.95
C ASN A 127 -7.49 -10.38 -3.79
N HIS A 128 -7.02 -9.26 -3.23
CA HIS A 128 -6.95 -7.98 -3.95
C HIS A 128 -5.97 -8.03 -5.14
N CYS A 129 -4.76 -8.54 -4.93
CA CYS A 129 -3.76 -8.66 -5.98
C CYS A 129 -4.22 -9.64 -7.07
N THR A 130 -4.81 -10.78 -6.70
CA THR A 130 -5.32 -11.78 -7.65
C THR A 130 -6.45 -11.20 -8.51
N ARG A 131 -7.39 -10.45 -7.90
CA ARG A 131 -8.43 -9.73 -8.65
C ARG A 131 -7.82 -8.76 -9.65
N LEU A 132 -6.83 -7.97 -9.26
CA LEU A 132 -6.17 -7.02 -10.16
C LEU A 132 -5.38 -7.73 -11.29
N VAL A 133 -4.74 -8.86 -10.99
CA VAL A 133 -4.07 -9.69 -12.00
C VAL A 133 -5.08 -10.24 -13.02
N GLN A 134 -6.24 -10.72 -12.57
CA GLN A 134 -7.32 -11.19 -13.46
C GLN A 134 -7.83 -10.06 -14.34
N ILE A 135 -8.16 -8.90 -13.74
CA ILE A 135 -8.55 -7.67 -14.44
C ILE A 135 -7.53 -7.36 -15.55
N PHE A 136 -6.23 -7.27 -15.24
CA PHE A 136 -5.20 -6.96 -16.23
C PHE A 136 -4.91 -8.07 -17.26
N LYS A 137 -5.36 -9.32 -17.04
CA LYS A 137 -5.30 -10.41 -18.02
C LYS A 137 -6.48 -10.37 -18.99
N GLU A 138 -7.65 -9.97 -18.49
CA GLU A 138 -8.88 -9.87 -19.28
C GLU A 138 -8.86 -8.66 -20.23
N PHE A 139 -7.99 -7.69 -19.98
CA PHE A 139 -7.80 -6.56 -20.88
C PHE A 139 -6.85 -6.88 -22.05
N PRO A 140 -7.15 -6.41 -23.28
CA PRO A 140 -6.24 -6.49 -24.42
C PRO A 140 -4.88 -5.85 -24.09
N ASP A 141 -3.87 -6.19 -24.88
CA ASP A 141 -2.52 -5.67 -24.70
C ASP A 141 -2.50 -4.13 -24.69
N PHE A 142 -2.36 -3.55 -23.50
CA PHE A 142 -2.49 -2.11 -23.22
C PHE A 142 -1.41 -1.25 -23.89
N SER A 143 -0.40 -1.89 -24.47
CA SER A 143 0.58 -1.23 -25.33
C SER A 143 -0.05 -0.57 -26.56
N LEU A 144 -1.26 -1.02 -26.95
CA LEU A 144 -1.97 -0.57 -28.17
C LEU A 144 -3.17 0.34 -27.90
N LEU A 145 -3.58 0.56 -26.65
CA LEU A 145 -4.79 1.32 -26.30
C LEU A 145 -4.45 2.72 -25.80
N ASN A 146 -5.02 3.73 -26.44
CA ASN A 146 -5.07 5.09 -25.88
C ASN A 146 -6.12 5.15 -24.75
N PRO A 147 -5.94 5.95 -23.69
CA PRO A 147 -6.91 6.08 -22.59
C PRO A 147 -8.37 6.32 -23.05
N GLY A 148 -8.55 7.05 -24.16
CA GLY A 148 -9.88 7.30 -24.77
C GLY A 148 -10.56 6.07 -25.39
N GLN A 149 -9.81 5.03 -25.77
CA GLN A 149 -10.38 3.78 -26.30
C GLN A 149 -10.86 2.84 -25.17
N PHE A 150 -10.35 3.02 -23.94
CA PHE A 150 -10.75 2.22 -22.79
C PHE A 150 -12.11 2.66 -22.21
N SER A 151 -12.39 3.96 -22.20
CA SER A 151 -13.71 4.50 -21.85
C SER A 151 -14.82 3.92 -22.74
N ALA A 152 -14.50 3.60 -24.00
CA ALA A 152 -15.42 2.90 -24.90
C ALA A 152 -15.56 1.42 -24.52
N MET A 153 -14.48 0.69 -24.23
CA MET A 153 -14.55 -0.74 -23.87
C MET A 153 -15.37 -1.03 -22.59
N THR A 154 -15.28 -0.17 -21.58
CA THR A 154 -16.05 -0.33 -20.33
C THR A 154 -17.56 -0.13 -20.54
N GLN A 155 -17.99 0.57 -21.60
CA GLN A 155 -19.40 0.63 -22.00
C GLN A 155 -19.89 -0.70 -22.63
N PHE A 156 -19.00 -1.48 -23.25
CA PHE A 156 -19.36 -2.71 -23.97
C PHE A 156 -19.25 -3.99 -23.13
N ASN A 157 -18.66 -3.94 -21.94
CA ASN A 157 -18.64 -5.07 -21.02
C ASN A 157 -18.83 -4.61 -19.54
N PRO A 158 -20.08 -4.53 -19.04
CA PRO A 158 -20.38 -4.06 -17.69
C PRO A 158 -19.88 -4.98 -16.56
N LYS A 159 -19.27 -6.13 -16.90
CA LYS A 159 -18.57 -6.99 -15.91
C LYS A 159 -17.13 -6.53 -15.63
N LEU A 160 -16.55 -5.68 -16.49
CA LEU A 160 -15.21 -5.13 -16.27
C LEU A 160 -15.28 -3.95 -15.30
N ALA A 161 -14.37 -3.93 -14.32
CA ALA A 161 -14.21 -2.79 -13.43
C ALA A 161 -13.88 -1.51 -14.23
N SER A 162 -14.45 -0.37 -13.83
CA SER A 162 -14.15 0.94 -14.41
C SER A 162 -12.69 1.34 -14.16
N LEU A 163 -12.14 2.26 -14.98
CA LEU A 163 -10.77 2.78 -14.75
C LEU A 163 -10.60 3.39 -13.36
N ASP A 164 -11.64 4.05 -12.86
CA ASP A 164 -11.59 4.76 -11.60
C ASP A 164 -11.66 3.79 -10.41
N GLU A 165 -12.40 2.69 -10.54
CA GLU A 165 -12.35 1.57 -9.59
C GLU A 165 -10.97 0.90 -9.59
N ILE A 166 -10.41 0.61 -10.77
CA ILE A 166 -9.09 -0.02 -10.90
C ILE A 166 -8.01 0.90 -10.32
N GLN A 167 -8.05 2.20 -10.64
CA GLN A 167 -7.19 3.21 -10.04
C GLN A 167 -7.29 3.18 -8.51
N SER A 168 -8.51 3.19 -7.97
CA SER A 168 -8.74 3.24 -6.52
C SER A 168 -8.20 1.99 -5.83
N LEU A 169 -8.39 0.81 -6.46
CA LEU A 169 -7.82 -0.46 -6.00
C LEU A 169 -6.29 -0.43 -5.98
N ILE A 170 -5.65 0.06 -7.06
CA ILE A 170 -4.19 0.17 -7.17
C ILE A 170 -3.63 1.14 -6.13
N ILE A 171 -4.25 2.31 -5.95
CA ILE A 171 -3.86 3.28 -4.93
C ILE A 171 -3.95 2.64 -3.54
N GLY A 172 -5.05 1.95 -3.25
CA GLY A 172 -5.28 1.27 -1.99
C GLY A 172 -4.19 0.24 -1.69
N ILE A 173 -4.03 -0.76 -2.55
CA ILE A 173 -3.08 -1.86 -2.32
C ILE A 173 -1.63 -1.36 -2.26
N SER A 174 -1.26 -0.36 -3.07
CA SER A 174 0.08 0.25 -3.02
C SER A 174 0.34 0.96 -1.69
N ARG A 175 -0.68 1.59 -1.09
CA ARG A 175 -0.58 2.27 0.21
C ARG A 175 -0.51 1.30 1.36
N ASP A 176 -1.29 0.22 1.28
CA ASP A 176 -1.36 -0.81 2.30
C ASP A 176 -0.05 -1.58 2.39
N LEU A 177 0.40 -2.14 1.26
CA LEU A 177 1.64 -2.92 1.19
C LEU A 177 2.86 -2.07 1.50
N ARG A 178 2.89 -0.79 1.11
CA ARG A 178 3.94 0.13 1.53
C ARG A 178 3.94 0.32 3.05
N GLY A 179 2.77 0.48 3.66
CA GLY A 179 2.65 0.59 5.12
C GLY A 179 3.20 -0.66 5.79
N LEU A 180 2.69 -1.83 5.40
CA LEU A 180 3.11 -3.13 5.92
C LEU A 180 4.63 -3.33 5.77
N CYS A 181 5.15 -3.24 4.54
CA CYS A 181 6.56 -3.39 4.22
C CYS A 181 7.44 -2.41 5.00
N SER A 182 6.95 -1.20 5.29
CA SER A 182 7.73 -0.22 6.07
C SER A 182 8.02 -0.65 7.51
N SER A 183 7.31 -1.65 8.04
CA SER A 183 7.50 -2.14 9.40
C SER A 183 8.21 -3.49 9.47
N LEU A 184 8.33 -4.21 8.36
CA LEU A 184 9.04 -5.48 8.28
C LEU A 184 10.55 -5.23 8.22
N VAL A 185 11.16 -5.15 9.41
CA VAL A 185 12.58 -4.77 9.57
C VAL A 185 13.52 -5.96 9.75
N SER A 186 13.04 -7.16 10.07
CA SER A 186 13.88 -8.36 10.09
C SER A 186 14.04 -8.98 8.70
N LYS A 187 15.14 -9.72 8.52
CA LYS A 187 15.40 -10.49 7.30
C LYS A 187 14.26 -11.47 7.01
N GLN A 188 13.83 -12.24 8.00
CA GLN A 188 12.82 -13.29 7.86
C GLN A 188 11.47 -12.70 7.44
N ALA A 189 11.03 -11.66 8.13
CA ALA A 189 9.77 -10.99 7.83
C ALA A 189 9.76 -10.36 6.43
N TYR A 190 10.86 -9.68 6.07
CA TYR A 190 11.00 -9.11 4.74
C TYR A 190 11.06 -10.19 3.65
N THR A 191 11.78 -11.30 3.90
CA THR A 191 11.88 -12.43 2.97
C THR A 191 10.52 -13.09 2.76
N SER A 192 9.78 -13.39 3.82
CA SER A 192 8.41 -13.94 3.75
C SER A 192 7.50 -13.03 2.92
N PHE A 193 7.54 -11.72 3.17
CA PHE A 193 6.76 -10.74 2.39
C PHE A 193 7.19 -10.68 0.91
N PHE A 194 8.50 -10.71 0.63
CA PHE A 194 9.01 -10.65 -0.74
C PHE A 194 8.70 -11.94 -1.52
N ASP A 195 8.82 -13.11 -0.89
CA ASP A 195 8.49 -14.41 -1.50
C ASP A 195 6.99 -14.51 -1.81
N TRP A 196 6.12 -13.90 -1.01
CA TRP A 196 4.70 -13.72 -1.35
C TRP A 196 4.51 -12.76 -2.54
N LEU A 197 5.26 -11.65 -2.58
CA LEU A 197 5.09 -10.58 -3.57
C LEU A 197 5.63 -10.96 -4.96
N TYR A 198 6.81 -11.56 -5.04
CA TYR A 198 7.49 -11.95 -6.28
C TYR A 198 7.49 -13.47 -6.44
N PRO A 199 7.21 -14.01 -7.65
CA PRO A 199 6.97 -13.32 -8.92
C PRO A 199 5.49 -12.96 -9.16
N SER A 200 4.59 -13.41 -8.28
CA SER A 200 3.14 -13.46 -8.56
C SER A 200 2.50 -12.08 -8.70
N TYR A 201 2.91 -11.12 -7.88
CA TYR A 201 2.22 -9.83 -7.76
C TYR A 201 3.10 -8.62 -8.02
N LEU A 202 4.43 -8.69 -7.90
CA LEU A 202 5.30 -7.55 -8.20
C LEU A 202 5.12 -6.99 -9.64
N PRO A 203 4.98 -7.84 -10.70
CA PRO A 203 4.74 -7.37 -12.07
C PRO A 203 3.42 -6.59 -12.24
N LEU A 204 2.44 -6.82 -11.36
CA LEU A 204 1.17 -6.08 -11.34
C LEU A 204 1.40 -4.57 -11.28
N PHE A 205 2.34 -4.15 -10.41
CA PHE A 205 2.60 -2.74 -10.13
C PHE A 205 3.31 -2.05 -11.30
N LEU A 206 4.13 -2.78 -12.06
CA LEU A 206 4.74 -2.28 -13.29
C LEU A 206 3.68 -2.07 -14.38
N LYS A 207 2.76 -3.03 -14.54
CA LYS A 207 1.64 -2.90 -15.48
C LYS A 207 0.70 -1.75 -15.08
N ALA A 208 0.44 -1.59 -13.78
CA ALA A 208 -0.30 -0.45 -13.25
C ALA A 208 0.36 0.90 -13.58
N LEU A 209 1.68 1.02 -13.39
CA LEU A 209 2.42 2.24 -13.76
C LEU A 209 2.34 2.50 -15.28
N TYR A 210 2.47 1.46 -16.09
CA TYR A 210 2.38 1.57 -17.55
C TYR A 210 1.01 2.07 -18.00
N VAL A 211 -0.08 1.58 -17.39
CA VAL A 211 -1.46 1.93 -17.76
C VAL A 211 -1.85 3.32 -17.25
N PHE A 212 -1.53 3.62 -15.99
CA PHE A 212 -1.91 4.87 -15.32
C PHE A 212 -0.76 5.88 -15.28
N TYR A 213 0.05 5.92 -16.35
CA TYR A 213 1.25 6.75 -16.44
C TYR A 213 0.95 8.26 -16.38
N ASP A 214 -0.27 8.65 -16.74
CA ASP A 214 -0.80 10.01 -16.76
C ASP A 214 -1.43 10.42 -15.41
N ARG A 215 -1.69 9.46 -14.50
CA ARG A 215 -2.41 9.72 -13.25
C ARG A 215 -1.48 9.82 -12.05
N LYS A 216 -1.20 11.06 -11.62
CA LYS A 216 -0.29 11.35 -10.49
C LYS A 216 -0.65 10.68 -9.19
N ASP A 217 -1.94 10.46 -8.94
CA ASP A 217 -2.41 9.82 -7.73
C ASP A 217 -2.12 8.32 -7.71
N VAL A 218 -1.80 7.71 -8.87
CA VAL A 218 -1.39 6.31 -9.02
C VAL A 218 0.14 6.16 -9.01
N TYR A 219 0.86 6.87 -9.87
CA TYR A 219 2.32 6.65 -9.95
C TYR A 219 3.07 7.15 -8.71
N ASN A 220 2.59 8.17 -8.00
CA ASN A 220 3.24 8.63 -6.76
C ASN A 220 3.25 7.56 -5.64
N PRO A 221 2.12 6.92 -5.27
CA PRO A 221 2.15 5.83 -4.29
C PRO A 221 2.92 4.61 -4.79
N LEU A 222 2.86 4.27 -6.08
CA LEU A 222 3.64 3.17 -6.66
C LEU A 222 5.15 3.39 -6.50
N LEU A 223 5.67 4.54 -6.93
CA LEU A 223 7.08 4.89 -6.78
C LEU A 223 7.50 4.87 -5.31
N LYS A 224 6.64 5.35 -4.40
CA LYS A 224 6.90 5.31 -2.97
C LYS A 224 6.87 3.91 -2.37
N PHE A 225 6.12 2.97 -2.94
CA PHE A 225 6.14 1.58 -2.54
C PHE A 225 7.44 0.91 -3.00
N PHE A 226 7.88 1.15 -4.23
CA PHE A 226 9.18 0.65 -4.71
C PHE A 226 10.37 1.25 -3.96
N TYR A 227 10.30 2.53 -3.60
CA TYR A 227 11.28 3.14 -2.70
C TYR A 227 11.33 2.41 -1.35
N GLU A 228 10.18 2.01 -0.81
CA GLU A 228 10.13 1.23 0.42
C GLU A 228 10.75 -0.16 0.21
N LEU A 229 10.37 -0.89 -0.85
CA LEU A 229 10.93 -2.21 -1.17
C LEU A 229 12.46 -2.17 -1.28
N THR A 230 13.01 -1.15 -1.93
CA THR A 230 14.47 -1.00 -2.12
C THR A 230 15.21 -0.47 -0.90
N SER A 231 14.50 0.01 0.12
CA SER A 231 15.12 0.53 1.34
C SER A 231 15.64 -0.62 2.22
N ASN A 232 16.96 -0.75 2.33
CA ASN A 232 17.63 -1.75 3.17
C ASN A 232 17.77 -1.29 4.64
N ARG A 233 16.65 -1.03 5.31
CA ARG A 233 16.66 -0.65 6.73
C ARG A 233 17.00 -1.87 7.59
N GLN A 234 17.95 -1.71 8.51
CA GLN A 234 18.40 -2.78 9.42
C GLN A 234 18.89 -4.04 8.70
N GLU A 235 19.51 -3.89 7.52
CA GLU A 235 20.08 -5.01 6.75
C GLU A 235 19.06 -6.11 6.40
N ARG A 236 17.78 -5.76 6.30
CA ARG A 236 16.69 -6.69 5.94
C ARG A 236 16.80 -7.26 4.52
N LEU A 237 17.48 -6.55 3.62
CA LEU A 237 17.82 -6.98 2.26
C LEU A 237 19.27 -7.47 2.25
N ILE A 238 19.46 -8.78 2.08
CA ILE A 238 20.79 -9.38 1.96
C ILE A 238 20.92 -10.02 0.58
N PHE A 239 22.09 -9.84 -0.02
CA PHE A 239 22.51 -10.58 -1.21
C PHE A 239 22.91 -12.00 -0.79
N ASP A 240 21.93 -12.88 -0.67
CA ASP A 240 22.17 -14.29 -0.40
C ASP A 240 22.66 -14.99 -1.69
N SER A 241 23.66 -15.86 -1.58
CA SER A 241 24.15 -16.65 -2.70
C SER A 241 23.13 -17.70 -3.19
N THR A 242 22.12 -18.01 -2.36
CA THR A 242 21.11 -19.04 -2.64
C THR A 242 19.83 -18.49 -3.26
N LYS A 243 19.38 -17.29 -2.88
CA LYS A 243 18.20 -16.63 -3.41
C LYS A 243 18.56 -15.23 -3.94
N PRO A 244 18.46 -14.97 -5.26
CA PRO A 244 18.83 -13.69 -5.85
C PRO A 244 17.74 -12.60 -5.64
N SER A 245 17.06 -12.56 -4.49
CA SER A 245 15.91 -11.67 -4.23
C SER A 245 16.24 -10.19 -4.44
N ALA A 246 17.43 -9.75 -3.99
CA ALA A 246 17.91 -8.39 -4.20
C ALA A 246 18.12 -8.06 -5.69
N TYR A 247 18.67 -9.01 -6.47
CA TYR A 247 18.84 -8.86 -7.92
C TYR A 247 17.48 -8.81 -8.64
N LEU A 248 16.54 -9.68 -8.26
CA LEU A 248 15.19 -9.72 -8.83
C LEU A 248 14.45 -8.41 -8.55
N LEU A 249 14.53 -7.91 -7.31
CA LEU A 249 13.97 -6.60 -6.96
C LEU A 249 14.63 -5.47 -7.75
N PHE A 250 15.96 -5.50 -7.92
CA PHE A 250 16.69 -4.50 -8.71
C PHE A 250 16.25 -4.50 -10.18
N ARG A 251 16.03 -5.68 -10.77
CA ARG A 251 15.53 -5.83 -12.14
C ARG A 251 14.14 -5.20 -12.29
N GLU A 252 13.20 -5.56 -11.42
CA GLU A 252 11.84 -5.00 -11.47
C GLU A 252 11.83 -3.49 -11.20
N THR A 253 12.72 -3.01 -10.31
CA THR A 253 12.87 -1.58 -10.03
C THR A 253 13.47 -0.83 -11.22
N SER A 254 14.42 -1.43 -11.94
CA SER A 254 14.95 -0.86 -13.18
C SER A 254 13.87 -0.73 -14.25
N ASN A 255 13.00 -1.74 -14.39
CA ASN A 255 11.85 -1.68 -15.29
C ASN A 255 10.85 -0.57 -14.88
N LEU A 256 10.59 -0.40 -13.58
CA LEU A 256 9.76 0.68 -13.06
C LEU A 256 10.30 2.06 -13.50
N LEU A 257 11.59 2.30 -13.29
CA LEU A 257 12.23 3.57 -13.65
C LEU A 257 12.25 3.79 -15.17
N TYR A 258 12.43 2.73 -15.96
CA TYR A 258 12.31 2.78 -17.41
C TYR A 258 10.91 3.19 -17.87
N ILE A 259 9.85 2.59 -17.31
CA ILE A 259 8.45 2.95 -17.62
C ILE A 259 8.19 4.40 -17.20
N PHE A 260 8.63 4.79 -15.99
CA PHE A 260 8.48 6.16 -15.51
C PHE A 260 9.11 7.17 -16.47
N GLN A 261 10.34 6.91 -16.94
CA GLN A 261 11.03 7.79 -17.88
C GLN A 261 10.33 7.86 -19.24
N THR A 262 10.02 6.71 -19.83
CA THR A 262 9.57 6.61 -21.23
C THR A 262 8.09 6.95 -21.43
N LYS A 263 7.26 6.81 -20.39
CA LYS A 263 5.81 7.09 -20.44
C LYS A 263 5.44 8.29 -19.57
N THR A 264 5.63 8.16 -18.25
CA THR A 264 5.14 9.17 -17.28
C THR A 264 5.82 10.51 -17.48
N LEU A 265 7.16 10.57 -17.50
CA LEU A 265 7.88 11.84 -17.58
C LEU A 265 7.70 12.50 -18.97
N LEU A 266 7.68 11.70 -20.04
CA LEU A 266 7.39 12.18 -21.39
C LEU A 266 6.00 12.84 -21.47
N HIS A 267 4.98 12.19 -20.90
CA HIS A 267 3.63 12.74 -20.82
C HIS A 267 3.62 14.03 -20.00
N VAL A 268 4.16 14.01 -18.79
CA VAL A 268 4.16 15.17 -17.88
C VAL A 268 4.87 16.38 -18.51
N ASN A 269 5.95 16.17 -19.26
CA ASN A 269 6.66 17.25 -19.96
C ASN A 269 5.85 17.89 -21.09
N THR A 270 4.89 17.18 -21.66
CA THR A 270 4.08 17.69 -22.79
C THR A 270 2.72 18.24 -22.33
N THR A 271 2.17 17.75 -21.22
CA THR A 271 0.79 18.07 -20.81
C THR A 271 0.67 18.95 -19.57
N ILE A 272 1.69 19.00 -18.70
CA ILE A 272 1.61 19.72 -17.43
C ILE A 272 2.34 21.08 -17.54
N PRO A 273 1.61 22.21 -17.44
CA PRO A 273 2.23 23.53 -17.54
C PRO A 273 3.02 23.89 -16.28
N GLU A 274 4.10 24.65 -16.43
CA GLU A 274 4.92 25.12 -15.30
C GLU A 274 4.25 26.24 -14.48
N SER A 275 3.19 26.86 -15.02
CA SER A 275 2.46 27.95 -14.37
C SER A 275 1.62 27.48 -13.18
N ASP A 276 1.16 26.23 -13.15
CA ASP A 276 0.49 25.64 -11.99
C ASP A 276 1.53 24.95 -11.10
N GLY A 277 2.08 25.70 -10.14
CA GLY A 277 3.16 25.20 -9.28
C GLY A 277 2.80 23.97 -8.45
N ASP A 278 1.55 23.83 -7.98
CA ASP A 278 1.14 22.66 -7.18
C ASP A 278 0.98 21.42 -8.06
N LEU A 279 0.33 21.55 -9.22
CA LEU A 279 0.22 20.46 -10.18
C LEU A 279 1.59 20.04 -10.72
N PHE A 280 2.43 21.00 -11.10
CA PHE A 280 3.79 20.76 -11.59
C PHE A 280 4.64 20.03 -10.55
N TYR A 281 4.62 20.49 -9.30
CA TYR A 281 5.34 19.83 -8.21
C TYR A 281 4.87 18.38 -8.01
N LYS A 282 3.55 18.16 -7.91
CA LYS A 282 2.98 16.83 -7.63
C LYS A 282 3.13 15.86 -8.80
N SER A 283 3.10 16.34 -10.04
CA SER A 283 3.18 15.52 -11.25
C SER A 283 4.61 15.29 -11.75
N LYS A 284 5.54 16.23 -11.52
CA LYS A 284 6.89 16.17 -12.08
C LYS A 284 7.98 16.09 -11.02
N LEU A 285 8.12 17.11 -10.18
CA LEU A 285 9.28 17.23 -9.29
C LEU A 285 9.28 16.15 -8.19
N LYS A 286 8.13 15.93 -7.57
CA LYS A 286 7.96 14.94 -6.50
C LYS A 286 8.26 13.50 -6.94
N PRO A 287 7.71 12.98 -8.07
CA PRO A 287 8.06 11.65 -8.51
C PRO A 287 9.51 11.55 -8.99
N ILE A 288 10.10 12.59 -9.61
CA ILE A 288 11.54 12.61 -9.94
C ILE A 288 12.40 12.44 -8.67
N ILE A 289 12.11 13.22 -7.62
CA ILE A 289 12.83 13.09 -6.34
C ILE A 289 12.68 11.69 -5.76
N THR A 290 11.49 11.08 -5.88
CA THR A 290 11.25 9.70 -5.41
C THR A 290 12.08 8.70 -6.21
N SER A 291 12.14 8.84 -7.54
CA SER A 291 12.96 8.01 -8.43
C SER A 291 14.45 8.14 -8.14
N LEU A 292 14.94 9.35 -7.85
CA LEU A 292 16.33 9.56 -7.44
C LEU A 292 16.64 8.88 -6.10
N LYS A 293 15.70 8.91 -5.15
CA LYS A 293 15.85 8.18 -3.89
C LYS A 293 15.88 6.67 -4.07
N ILE A 294 15.08 6.12 -4.99
CA ILE A 294 15.14 4.70 -5.36
C ILE A 294 16.52 4.35 -5.89
N LEU A 295 17.05 5.14 -6.84
CA LEU A 295 18.39 4.93 -7.39
C LEU A 295 19.45 4.98 -6.29
N GLN A 296 19.36 5.97 -5.40
CA GLN A 296 20.28 6.10 -4.27
C GLN A 296 20.27 4.84 -3.39
N THR A 297 19.10 4.30 -3.05
CA THR A 297 18.99 3.08 -2.22
C THR A 297 19.45 1.81 -2.93
N CYS A 298 19.44 1.78 -4.27
CA CYS A 298 19.94 0.63 -5.02
C CYS A 298 21.46 0.66 -5.23
N LEU A 299 22.10 1.82 -5.06
CA LEU A 299 23.53 2.02 -5.30
C LEU A 299 24.38 2.03 -4.01
N MET A 300 23.73 2.21 -2.85
CA MET A 300 24.36 2.16 -1.52
C MET A 300 24.10 0.82 -0.86
#